data_AF-A0A1M6YQ86-F1
#
_entry.id   AF-A0A1M6YQ86-F1
#
_cell.length_a   1.000
_cell.length_b   1.000
_cell.length_c   1.000
_cell.angle_alpha   90.00
_cell.angle_beta   90.00
_cell.angle_gamma   90.00
#
_symmetry.space_group_name_H-M   'P 1'
#
loop_
_entity.id
_entity.type
_entity.pdbx_description
1 polymer ?
#
loop_
_entity_poly.entity_id
_entity_poly.type
_entity_poly.pdbx_seq_one_letter_code
_entity_poly.pdbx_strand_id
1 'polypeptide(L)'
;MIKARFSRQAPEGLRRPSHIRRRERGVWQRRYWEHHIRGPQDYAAAVSYCLLNPVKHGFVERAQDWPYSSVHRDILAGRRAA
;
A
#
# COMPACT_ATOMS: atom_id res chain seq x y z
N MET A 1 -2.40 15.38 -2.53
CA MET A 1 -1.73 14.24 -1.84
C MET A 1 -2.74 13.25 -1.27
N ILE A 2 -2.46 11.95 -1.41
CA ILE A 2 -3.39 10.82 -1.17
C ILE A 2 -4.00 10.82 0.24
N LYS A 3 -3.17 10.90 1.31
CA LYS A 3 -3.64 10.86 2.71
C LYS A 3 -4.66 11.96 3.02
N ALA A 4 -4.42 13.19 2.55
CA ALA A 4 -5.32 14.32 2.78
C ALA A 4 -6.65 14.15 2.03
N ARG A 5 -6.61 13.72 0.76
CA ARG A 5 -7.84 13.50 -0.03
C ARG A 5 -8.71 12.41 0.59
N PHE A 6 -8.11 11.28 0.96
CA PHE A 6 -8.83 10.20 1.62
C PHE A 6 -9.41 10.63 2.97
N SER A 7 -8.63 11.33 3.80
CA SER A 7 -9.07 11.78 5.13
C SER A 7 -10.31 12.69 5.11
N ARG A 8 -10.51 13.43 4.00
CA ARG A 8 -11.70 14.28 3.83
C ARG A 8 -12.96 13.47 3.52
N GLN A 9 -12.81 12.29 2.91
CA GLN A 9 -13.92 11.43 2.50
C GLN A 9 -14.20 10.32 3.53
N ALA A 10 -13.22 10.01 4.38
CA ALA A 10 -13.38 9.02 5.43
C ALA A 10 -14.28 9.55 6.57
N PRO A 11 -15.16 8.71 7.14
CA PRO A 11 -15.92 9.07 8.34
C PRO A 11 -14.97 9.35 9.52
N GLU A 12 -15.46 10.11 10.50
CA GLU A 12 -14.70 10.29 11.74
C GLU A 12 -14.61 8.96 12.49
N GLY A 13 -13.38 8.45 12.65
CA GLY A 13 -13.08 7.27 13.44
C GLY A 13 -12.57 7.61 14.85
N LEU A 14 -12.01 6.59 15.50
CA LEU A 14 -11.39 6.72 16.82
C LEU A 14 -10.20 7.70 16.78
N ARG A 15 -10.22 8.69 17.67
CA ARG A 15 -9.16 9.70 17.78
C ARG A 15 -8.57 9.73 19.19
N ARG A 16 -7.25 9.67 19.27
CA ARG A 16 -6.50 9.90 20.52
C ARG A 16 -6.34 11.41 20.77
N PRO A 17 -6.06 11.88 21.99
CA PRO A 17 -5.93 13.32 22.27
C PRO A 17 -4.94 14.05 21.35
N SER A 18 -3.85 13.40 20.95
CA SER A 18 -2.88 13.98 20.01
C SER A 18 -3.46 14.19 18.60
N HIS A 19 -4.39 13.34 18.14
CA HIS A 19 -5.07 13.51 16.86
C HIS A 19 -5.98 14.74 16.90
N ILE A 20 -6.71 14.94 18.00
CA ILE A 20 -7.61 16.08 18.18
C ILE A 20 -6.80 17.39 18.15
N ARG A 21 -5.72 17.48 18.94
CA ARG A 21 -4.85 18.66 18.97
C ARG A 21 -4.30 19.04 17.60
N ARG A 22 -4.00 18.04 16.75
CA ARG A 22 -3.44 18.22 15.40
C ARG A 22 -4.50 18.23 14.29
N ARG A 23 -5.79 18.19 14.65
CA ARG A 23 -6.92 18.09 13.70
C ARG A 23 -6.78 16.92 12.72
N GLU A 24 -6.22 15.81 13.19
CA GLU A 24 -6.04 14.56 12.43
C GLU A 24 -7.28 13.65 12.54
N ARG A 25 -7.56 12.90 11.47
CA ARG A 25 -8.66 11.91 11.42
C ARG A 25 -8.33 10.58 12.11
N GLY A 26 -7.08 10.37 12.54
CA GLY A 26 -6.66 9.16 13.26
C GLY A 26 -6.55 7.87 12.42
N VAL A 27 -6.78 7.93 11.11
CA VAL A 27 -6.71 6.78 10.20
C VAL A 27 -5.28 6.45 9.78
N TRP A 28 -4.44 7.48 9.60
CA TRP A 28 -3.09 7.31 9.05
C TRP A 28 -2.04 7.25 10.16
N GLN A 29 -1.09 6.32 10.03
CA GLN A 29 0.20 6.45 10.71
C GLN A 29 0.89 7.75 10.24
N ARG A 30 1.52 8.45 11.20
CA ARG A 30 2.32 9.66 10.92
C ARG A 30 3.58 9.30 10.14
N ARG A 31 3.99 10.19 9.23
CA ARG A 31 5.05 9.95 8.24
C ARG A 31 4.75 8.73 7.36
N TYR A 32 5.70 8.32 6.54
CA TYR A 32 5.63 7.14 5.71
C TYR A 32 7.06 6.63 5.48
N TRP A 33 7.18 5.36 5.08
CA TRP A 33 8.44 4.83 4.62
C TRP A 33 8.69 5.26 3.17
N GLU A 34 9.90 5.70 2.89
CA GLU A 34 10.35 6.08 1.56
C GLU A 34 11.65 5.36 1.24
N HIS A 35 11.71 4.77 0.05
CA HIS A 35 12.91 4.14 -0.48
C HIS A 35 13.13 4.66 -1.89
N HIS A 36 14.32 5.21 -2.14
CA HIS A 36 14.69 5.71 -3.45
C HIS A 36 15.23 4.56 -4.30
N ILE A 37 14.48 4.23 -5.37
CA ILE A 37 14.83 3.20 -6.33
C ILE A 37 16.06 3.61 -7.15
N ARG A 38 17.15 2.84 -7.08
CA ARG A 38 18.45 3.20 -7.68
C ARG A 38 18.70 2.61 -9.06
N GLY A 39 17.82 1.72 -9.55
CA GLY A 39 17.99 1.10 -10.84
C GLY A 39 16.98 0.00 -11.14
N PRO A 40 17.10 -0.65 -12.30
CA PRO A 40 16.12 -1.63 -12.77
C PRO A 40 15.95 -2.85 -11.85
N GLN A 41 17.04 -3.33 -11.23
CA GLN A 41 17.02 -4.47 -10.34
C GLN A 41 16.29 -4.15 -9.03
N ASP A 42 16.58 -2.98 -8.45
CA ASP A 42 15.92 -2.47 -7.24
C ASP A 42 14.43 -2.22 -7.49
N TYR A 43 14.10 -1.69 -8.68
CA TYR A 43 12.72 -1.56 -9.13
C TYR A 43 11.99 -2.91 -9.20
N ALA A 44 12.60 -3.90 -9.86
CA ALA A 44 12.01 -5.23 -9.99
C ALA A 44 11.80 -5.91 -8.63
N ALA A 45 12.76 -5.75 -7.71
CA ALA A 45 12.66 -6.26 -6.34
C ALA A 45 11.53 -5.56 -5.55
N ALA A 46 11.42 -4.24 -5.64
CA ALA A 46 10.38 -3.47 -4.96
C ALA A 46 8.97 -3.81 -5.48
N VAL A 47 8.80 -3.98 -6.80
CA VAL A 47 7.54 -4.43 -7.39
C VAL A 47 7.19 -5.84 -6.92
N SER A 48 8.13 -6.79 -7.04
CA SER A 48 7.93 -8.18 -6.60
C SER A 48 7.56 -8.25 -5.12
N TYR A 49 8.22 -7.43 -4.28
CA TYR A 49 7.87 -7.29 -2.87
C TYR A 49 6.41 -6.90 -2.69
N CYS A 50 5.94 -5.84 -3.35
CA CYS A 50 4.55 -5.39 -3.27
C CYS A 50 3.55 -6.45 -3.74
N LEU A 51 3.85 -7.16 -4.84
CA LEU A 51 2.95 -8.18 -5.40
C LEU A 51 2.85 -9.42 -4.48
N LEU A 52 3.95 -9.81 -3.83
CA LEU A 52 4.02 -10.98 -2.96
C LEU A 52 3.65 -10.69 -1.49
N ASN A 53 3.47 -9.42 -1.10
CA ASN A 53 3.16 -9.07 0.29
C ASN A 53 1.92 -9.76 0.86
N PRO A 54 0.80 -9.88 0.13
CA PRO A 54 -0.38 -10.60 0.62
C PRO A 54 -0.07 -12.07 0.95
N VAL A 55 0.76 -12.73 0.14
CA VAL A 55 1.21 -14.12 0.39
C VAL A 55 2.15 -14.17 1.58
N LYS A 56 3.16 -13.28 1.62
CA LYS A 56 4.11 -13.17 2.74
C LYS A 56 3.42 -12.98 4.09
N HIS A 57 2.31 -12.25 4.13
CA HIS A 57 1.53 -11.99 5.34
C HIS A 57 0.40 -13.01 5.58
N GLY A 58 0.27 -14.04 4.74
CA GLY A 58 -0.68 -15.14 4.94
C GLY A 58 -2.13 -14.79 4.64
N PHE A 59 -2.39 -13.72 3.87
CA PHE A 59 -3.76 -13.34 3.52
C PHE A 59 -4.34 -14.18 2.38
N VAL A 60 -3.48 -14.67 1.49
CA VAL A 60 -3.82 -15.52 0.34
C VAL A 60 -2.68 -16.48 0.03
N GLU A 61 -2.97 -17.60 -0.63
CA GLU A 61 -1.94 -18.57 -1.05
C GLU A 61 -1.18 -18.12 -2.31
N ARG A 62 -1.86 -17.40 -3.22
CA ARG A 62 -1.27 -16.93 -4.48
C ARG A 62 -1.48 -15.42 -4.62
N ALA A 63 -0.50 -14.73 -5.21
CA ALA A 63 -0.54 -13.27 -5.35
C ALA A 63 -1.78 -12.77 -6.12
N GLN A 64 -2.19 -13.50 -7.16
CA GLN A 64 -3.39 -13.21 -7.96
C GLN A 64 -4.71 -13.37 -7.21
N ASP A 65 -4.74 -14.07 -6.08
CA ASP A 65 -5.97 -14.23 -5.32
C ASP A 65 -6.28 -12.97 -4.49
N TRP A 66 -5.32 -12.03 -4.40
CA TRP A 66 -5.52 -10.74 -3.72
C TRP A 66 -6.23 -9.72 -4.64
N PRO A 67 -7.47 -9.30 -4.33
CA PRO A 67 -8.25 -8.44 -5.22
C PRO A 67 -7.72 -6.99 -5.27
N TYR A 68 -6.98 -6.56 -4.25
CA TYR A 68 -6.53 -5.16 -4.10
C TYR A 68 -5.07 -4.97 -4.54
N SER A 69 -4.70 -5.50 -5.70
CA SER A 69 -3.33 -5.41 -6.25
C SER A 69 -3.33 -5.11 -7.74
N SER A 70 -2.21 -4.55 -8.23
CA SER A 70 -1.97 -4.38 -9.67
C SER A 70 -1.53 -5.68 -10.37
N VAL A 71 -1.40 -6.78 -9.63
CA VAL A 71 -1.01 -8.09 -10.17
C VAL A 71 -1.89 -8.52 -11.34
N HIS A 72 -3.20 -8.28 -11.27
CA HIS A 72 -4.17 -8.61 -12.32
C HIS A 72 -3.85 -7.91 -13.64
N ARG A 73 -3.57 -6.60 -13.56
CA ARG A 73 -3.16 -5.78 -14.72
C ARG A 73 -1.85 -6.29 -15.32
N ASP A 74 -0.90 -6.71 -14.48
CA ASP A 74 0.41 -7.14 -14.92
C ASP A 74 0.36 -8.52 -15.59
N ILE A 75 -0.41 -9.44 -15.04
CA ILE A 75 -0.72 -10.75 -15.66
C ILE A 75 -1.38 -10.55 -17.02
N LEU A 76 -2.42 -9.70 -17.11
CA LEU A 76 -3.12 -9.42 -18.37
C LEU A 76 -2.21 -8.83 -19.45
N ALA A 77 -1.16 -8.10 -19.03
CA ALA A 77 -0.19 -7.51 -19.94
C ALA A 77 1.03 -8.41 -20.23
N GLY A 78 1.02 -9.67 -19.78
CA GLY A 78 2.14 -10.61 -19.97
C GLY A 78 3.40 -10.25 -19.19
N ARG A 79 3.31 -9.31 -18.23
CA ARG A 79 4.41 -9.03 -17.30
C ARG A 79 4.40 -10.13 -16.24
N ARG A 80 5.46 -10.94 -16.17
CA ARG A 80 5.58 -11.99 -15.15
C ARG A 80 5.39 -11.36 -13.76
N ALA A 81 4.35 -11.78 -13.05
CA ALA A 81 4.39 -11.75 -11.60
C ALA A 81 5.51 -12.72 -11.21
N ALA A 82 6.49 -12.22 -10.45
CA ALA A 82 7.68 -12.97 -10.05
C ALA A 82 7.34 -14.35 -9.46
#